data_AF-M4CLZ6-F1
#
_entry.id   AF-M4CLZ6-F1
#
_cell.length_a   1.000
_cell.length_b   1.000
_cell.length_c   1.000
_cell.angle_alpha   90.00
_cell.angle_beta   90.00
_cell.angle_gamma   90.00
#
_symmetry.space_group_name_H-M   'P 1'
#
loop_
_entity.id
_entity.type
_entity.pdbx_description
1 polymer ?
#
loop_
_entity_poly.entity_id
_entity_poly.type
_entity_poly.pdbx_seq_one_letter_code
_entity_poly.pdbx_strand_id
1 'polypeptide(L)'
;MASGVVGGGGTLSEAYSSAKKILLRARDGIERLERFESASLVDSSDLTSSVKRDITEVQSLCASMDGLWRSISVKSQRDLWRRKTEQVGEEAEYLNKSLEKYMWRNQRKMTEAKERADLLNRGSGEGAHILQIFDDEAQAMNSVKNSKRLLEDSFSSGVAILAKYAEQRDRLKRAQRKALDVLNTVGLSNSVLRLIERRNRVDTWIKYAGMIATIVILYLFIKWTR
;
A
#
# COMPACT_ATOMS: atom_id res chain seq x y z
N MET A 1 36.76 26.40 16.27
CA MET A 1 35.32 26.28 15.95
C MET A 1 35.15 25.13 14.98
N ALA A 2 34.80 23.93 15.45
CA ALA A 2 34.58 22.76 14.61
C ALA A 2 33.09 22.43 14.65
N SER A 3 32.38 22.75 13.57
CA SER A 3 30.96 22.45 13.40
C SER A 3 30.74 20.93 13.38
N GLY A 4 29.91 20.47 14.31
CA GLY A 4 29.46 19.09 14.38
C GLY A 4 28.61 18.72 13.16
N VAL A 5 29.14 17.83 12.32
CA VAL A 5 28.38 17.11 11.30
C VAL A 5 27.70 15.92 11.98
N VAL A 6 26.67 16.20 12.75
CA VAL A 6 25.76 15.21 13.34
C VAL A 6 24.36 15.68 12.96
N GLY A 7 23.62 14.93 12.12
CA GLY A 7 22.17 15.22 11.99
C GLY A 7 21.43 14.84 10.71
N GLY A 8 22.06 14.29 9.68
CA GLY A 8 21.32 13.95 8.43
C GLY A 8 20.62 12.57 8.45
N GLY A 9 21.21 11.58 9.13
CA GLY A 9 20.74 10.19 9.05
C GLY A 9 19.51 9.87 9.91
N GLY A 10 19.32 10.58 11.03
CA GLY A 10 18.21 10.35 11.95
C GLY A 10 16.87 10.79 11.35
N THR A 11 16.82 11.99 10.78
CA THR A 11 15.62 12.60 10.20
C THR A 11 15.12 11.84 8.98
N LEU A 12 16.02 11.39 8.10
CA LEU A 12 15.70 10.55 6.94
C LEU A 12 15.15 9.18 7.33
N SER A 13 15.75 8.55 8.34
CA SER A 13 15.29 7.25 8.82
C SER A 13 13.94 7.34 9.51
N GLU A 14 13.68 8.41 10.25
CA GLU A 14 12.39 8.66 10.88
C GLU A 14 11.30 8.91 9.84
N ALA A 15 11.55 9.80 8.87
CA ALA A 15 10.65 10.07 7.75
C ALA A 15 10.34 8.79 6.95
N TYR A 16 11.35 7.96 6.67
CA TYR A 16 11.16 6.68 5.97
C TYR A 16 10.32 5.70 6.78
N SER A 17 10.56 5.58 8.08
CA SER A 17 9.78 4.69 8.95
C SER A 17 8.33 5.13 9.07
N SER A 18 8.08 6.45 9.12
CA SER A 18 6.75 7.04 9.11
C SER A 18 6.04 6.76 7.79
N ALA A 19 6.71 7.01 6.65
CA ALA A 19 6.16 6.75 5.32
C ALA A 19 5.78 5.28 5.12
N LYS A 20 6.63 4.34 5.56
CA LYS A 20 6.34 2.90 5.52
C LYS A 20 5.16 2.52 6.42
N LYS A 21 5.02 3.13 7.60
CA LYS A 21 3.87 2.88 8.49
C LYS A 21 2.56 3.36 7.86
N ILE A 22 2.56 4.54 7.24
CA ILE A 22 1.38 5.10 6.57
C ILE A 22 1.04 4.29 5.30
N LEU A 23 2.04 3.85 4.52
CA LEU A 23 1.84 2.95 3.38
C LEU A 23 1.14 1.65 3.77
N LEU A 24 1.55 1.04 4.89
CA LEU A 24 0.90 -0.18 5.38
C LEU A 24 -0.55 0.08 5.78
N ARG A 25 -0.83 1.23 6.41
CA ARG A 25 -2.20 1.65 6.75
C ARG A 25 -3.05 1.86 5.49
N ALA A 26 -2.52 2.56 4.49
CA ALA A 26 -3.19 2.80 3.22
C ALA A 26 -3.49 1.48 2.49
N ARG A 27 -2.54 0.54 2.49
CA ARG A 27 -2.73 -0.80 1.92
C ARG A 27 -3.83 -1.59 2.63
N ASP A 28 -3.83 -1.62 3.97
CA ASP A 28 -4.89 -2.29 4.73
C ASP A 28 -6.26 -1.63 4.47
N GLY A 29 -6.30 -0.31 4.36
CA GLY A 29 -7.49 0.43 3.97
C GLY A 29 -8.04 0.03 2.60
N ILE A 30 -7.17 -0.13 1.58
CA ILE A 30 -7.57 -0.63 0.26
C ILE A 30 -8.04 -2.09 0.34
N GLU A 31 -7.33 -2.97 1.04
CA GLU A 31 -7.75 -4.37 1.20
C GLU A 31 -9.11 -4.48 1.92
N ARG A 32 -9.37 -3.62 2.90
CA ARG A 32 -10.68 -3.51 3.55
C ARG A 32 -11.74 -3.00 2.59
N LEU A 33 -11.43 -1.98 1.80
CA LEU A 33 -12.34 -1.41 0.81
C LEU A 33 -12.74 -2.45 -0.26
N GLU A 34 -11.82 -3.31 -0.69
CA GLU A 34 -12.12 -4.44 -1.59
C GLU A 34 -12.96 -5.54 -0.92
N ARG A 35 -12.76 -5.80 0.38
CA ARG A 35 -13.56 -6.78 1.13
C ARG A 35 -14.97 -6.28 1.47
N PHE A 36 -15.10 -4.98 1.70
CA PHE A 36 -16.37 -4.32 2.05
C PHE A 36 -17.12 -3.76 0.84
N GLU A 37 -16.72 -4.10 -0.40
CA GLU A 37 -17.44 -3.72 -1.63
C GLU A 37 -18.93 -4.19 -1.63
N SER A 38 -19.31 -5.04 -0.66
CA SER A 38 -20.69 -5.54 -0.42
C SER A 38 -21.37 -4.97 0.84
N ALA A 39 -20.70 -4.11 1.62
CA ALA A 39 -21.21 -3.52 2.85
C ALA A 39 -21.39 -1.99 2.72
N SER A 40 -22.17 -1.40 3.64
CA SER A 40 -22.64 0.01 3.65
C SER A 40 -21.83 1.03 2.84
N LEU A 41 -22.50 1.70 1.90
CA LEU A 41 -21.94 2.68 0.97
C LEU A 41 -21.29 3.88 1.69
N VAL A 42 -21.79 4.23 2.88
CA VAL A 42 -21.30 5.36 3.69
C VAL A 42 -19.92 5.07 4.30
N ASP A 43 -19.73 3.88 4.88
CA ASP A 43 -18.46 3.47 5.51
C ASP A 43 -17.33 3.32 4.46
N SER A 44 -17.70 2.89 3.24
CA SER A 44 -16.77 2.81 2.11
C SER A 44 -16.26 4.18 1.65
N SER A 45 -17.09 5.24 1.73
CA SER A 45 -16.71 6.59 1.33
C SER A 45 -15.71 7.22 2.31
N ASP A 46 -15.96 7.08 3.61
CA ASP A 46 -15.06 7.60 4.64
C ASP A 46 -13.69 6.92 4.60
N LEU A 47 -13.69 5.59 4.44
CA LEU A 47 -12.45 4.81 4.28
C LEU A 47 -11.67 5.22 3.03
N THR A 48 -12.34 5.44 1.89
CA THR A 48 -11.73 5.94 0.66
C THR A 48 -11.05 7.29 0.88
N SER A 49 -11.73 8.21 1.60
CA SER A 49 -11.16 9.52 1.91
C SER A 49 -9.94 9.43 2.83
N SER A 50 -9.95 8.51 3.81
CA SER A 50 -8.83 8.26 4.72
C SER A 50 -7.62 7.73 3.96
N VAL A 51 -7.81 6.69 3.13
CA VAL A 51 -6.73 6.11 2.32
C VAL A 51 -6.12 7.15 1.39
N LYS A 52 -6.95 8.01 0.78
CA LYS A 52 -6.45 9.09 -0.08
C LYS A 52 -5.57 10.07 0.70
N ARG A 53 -5.96 10.46 1.92
CA ARG A 53 -5.14 11.31 2.81
C ARG A 53 -3.82 10.64 3.16
N ASP A 54 -3.86 9.37 3.56
CA ASP A 54 -2.65 8.59 3.88
C ASP A 54 -1.68 8.55 2.68
N ILE A 55 -2.17 8.33 1.45
CA ILE A 55 -1.35 8.34 0.23
C ILE A 55 -0.72 9.72 -0.01
N THR A 56 -1.48 10.81 0.14
CA THR A 56 -0.93 12.16 -0.02
C THR A 56 0.11 12.51 1.04
N GLU A 57 -0.05 11.99 2.27
CA GLU A 57 0.94 12.14 3.34
C GLU A 57 2.23 11.39 3.03
N VAL A 58 2.15 10.18 2.45
CA VAL A 58 3.33 9.45 1.98
C VAL A 58 4.06 10.22 0.87
N GLN A 59 3.32 10.82 -0.07
CA GLN A 59 3.91 11.61 -1.15
C GLN A 59 4.65 12.85 -0.62
N SER A 60 4.12 13.54 0.39
CA SER A 60 4.80 14.69 1.00
C SER A 60 6.04 14.27 1.80
N LEU A 61 6.01 13.11 2.44
CA LEU A 61 7.19 12.51 3.09
C LEU A 61 8.26 12.10 2.07
N CYS A 62 7.88 11.53 0.92
CA CYS A 62 8.81 11.25 -0.19
C CYS A 62 9.49 12.53 -0.70
N ALA A 63 8.73 13.61 -0.93
CA ALA A 63 9.29 14.89 -1.35
C ALA A 63 10.26 15.48 -0.32
N SER A 64 9.94 15.34 0.98
CA SER A 64 10.82 15.76 2.07
C SER A 64 12.12 14.94 2.10
N MET A 65 12.01 13.62 1.97
CA MET A 65 13.15 12.71 1.89
C MET A 65 14.03 13.00 0.67
N ASP A 66 13.44 13.39 -0.46
CA ASP A 66 14.14 13.78 -1.69
C ASP A 66 15.06 14.98 -1.49
N GLY A 67 14.59 16.00 -0.76
CA GLY A 67 15.42 17.13 -0.37
C GLY A 67 16.58 16.71 0.54
N LEU A 68 16.30 15.85 1.51
CA LEU A 68 17.29 15.44 2.52
C LEU A 68 18.38 14.55 1.94
N TRP A 69 18.07 13.55 1.10
CA TRP A 69 19.10 12.66 0.57
C TRP A 69 20.02 13.36 -0.43
N ARG A 70 19.52 14.36 -1.18
CA ARG A 70 20.34 15.18 -2.07
C ARG A 70 21.42 15.97 -1.34
N SER A 71 21.18 16.32 -0.07
CA SER A 71 22.12 17.05 0.78
C SER A 71 23.24 16.16 1.37
N ILE A 72 23.14 14.83 1.26
CA ILE A 72 24.14 13.90 1.80
C ILE A 72 25.43 13.96 0.99
N SER A 73 26.56 14.28 1.63
CA SER A 73 27.88 14.36 0.98
C SER A 73 28.42 13.00 0.51
N VAL A 74 28.12 11.91 1.21
CA VAL A 74 28.61 10.55 0.92
C VAL A 74 27.80 9.91 -0.23
N LYS A 75 28.44 9.66 -1.37
CA LYS A 75 27.81 9.09 -2.59
C LYS A 75 27.10 7.74 -2.34
N SER A 76 27.74 6.80 -1.63
CA SER A 76 27.14 5.49 -1.34
C SER A 76 25.85 5.59 -0.50
N GLN A 77 25.81 6.47 0.50
CA GLN A 77 24.62 6.69 1.31
C GLN A 77 23.53 7.43 0.53
N ARG A 78 23.93 8.39 -0.31
CA ARG A 78 23.04 9.12 -1.22
C ARG A 78 22.31 8.16 -2.16
N ASP A 79 23.03 7.26 -2.81
CA ASP A 79 22.46 6.29 -3.75
C ASP A 79 21.54 5.28 -3.05
N LEU A 80 21.88 4.88 -1.81
CA LEU A 80 21.01 4.03 -0.99
C LEU A 80 19.69 4.73 -0.65
N TRP A 81 19.75 5.97 -0.17
CA TRP A 81 18.56 6.74 0.21
C TRP A 81 17.71 7.14 -1.00
N ARG A 82 18.33 7.39 -2.16
CA ARG A 82 17.62 7.56 -3.42
C ARG A 82 16.73 6.35 -3.71
N ARG A 83 17.32 5.15 -3.75
CA ARG A 83 16.57 3.90 -4.02
C ARG A 83 15.45 3.65 -3.02
N LYS A 84 15.69 3.92 -1.74
CA LYS A 84 14.67 3.77 -0.69
C LYS A 84 13.50 4.73 -0.87
N THR A 85 13.79 5.98 -1.24
CA THR A 85 12.77 7.02 -1.46
C THR A 85 11.95 6.71 -2.72
N GLU A 86 12.63 6.30 -3.79
CA GLU A 86 12.03 5.86 -5.06
C GLU A 86 11.08 4.67 -4.85
N GLN A 87 11.51 3.65 -4.10
CA GLN A 87 10.67 2.51 -3.77
C GLN A 87 9.38 2.89 -3.02
N VAL A 88 9.47 3.82 -2.05
CA VAL A 88 8.29 4.31 -1.30
C VAL A 88 7.37 5.11 -2.23
N GLY A 89 7.94 5.92 -3.12
CA GLY A 89 7.19 6.67 -4.13
C GLY A 89 6.44 5.77 -5.10
N GLU A 90 7.10 4.76 -5.67
CA GLU A 90 6.48 3.77 -6.56
C GLU A 90 5.34 3.00 -5.87
N GLU A 91 5.55 2.58 -4.61
CA GLU A 91 4.50 1.92 -3.81
C GLU A 91 3.29 2.85 -3.59
N ALA A 92 3.51 4.14 -3.30
CA ALA A 92 2.45 5.11 -3.12
C ALA A 92 1.66 5.36 -4.42
N GLU A 93 2.36 5.49 -5.55
CA GLU A 93 1.72 5.61 -6.87
C GLU A 93 0.90 4.38 -7.25
N TYR A 94 1.43 3.19 -6.96
CA TYR A 94 0.73 1.94 -7.18
C TYR A 94 -0.58 1.88 -6.38
N LEU A 95 -0.54 2.22 -5.09
CA LEU A 95 -1.74 2.28 -4.24
C LEU A 95 -2.72 3.35 -4.74
N ASN A 96 -2.24 4.49 -5.21
CA ASN A 96 -3.10 5.54 -5.76
C ASN A 96 -3.85 5.05 -7.02
N LYS A 97 -3.15 4.40 -7.95
CA LYS A 97 -3.77 3.80 -9.15
C LYS A 97 -4.79 2.72 -8.78
N SER A 98 -4.49 1.91 -7.76
CA SER A 98 -5.43 0.90 -7.24
C SER A 98 -6.68 1.54 -6.65
N LEU A 99 -6.53 2.59 -5.84
CA LEU A 99 -7.64 3.35 -5.27
C LEU A 99 -8.50 4.02 -6.36
N GLU A 100 -7.87 4.65 -7.35
CA GLU A 100 -8.57 5.28 -8.47
C GLU A 100 -9.39 4.26 -9.28
N LYS A 101 -8.81 3.08 -9.55
CA LYS A 101 -9.52 1.98 -10.19
C LYS A 101 -10.73 1.51 -9.38
N TYR A 102 -10.59 1.43 -8.05
CA TYR A 102 -11.72 1.12 -7.18
C TYR A 102 -12.80 2.21 -7.26
N MET A 103 -12.42 3.49 -7.14
CA MET A 103 -13.35 4.61 -7.21
C MET A 103 -14.10 4.65 -8.53
N TRP A 104 -13.40 4.42 -9.65
CA TRP A 104 -14.01 4.32 -10.98
C TRP A 104 -15.11 3.25 -10.95
N ARG A 105 -14.76 2.01 -10.56
CA ARG A 105 -15.71 0.88 -10.50
C ARG A 105 -16.91 1.19 -9.62
N ASN A 106 -16.71 1.84 -8.47
CA ASN A 106 -17.80 2.18 -7.56
C ASN A 106 -18.70 3.28 -8.14
N GLN A 107 -18.11 4.32 -8.74
CA GLN A 107 -18.85 5.40 -9.39
C GLN A 107 -19.71 4.87 -10.55
N ARG A 108 -19.17 3.93 -11.33
CA ARG A 108 -19.87 3.24 -12.41
C ARG A 108 -21.13 2.52 -11.95
N LYS A 109 -21.02 1.77 -10.84
CA LYS A 109 -22.17 1.10 -10.23
C LYS A 109 -23.21 2.12 -9.76
N MET A 110 -22.76 3.25 -9.22
CA MET A 110 -23.65 4.31 -8.74
C MET A 110 -24.40 5.00 -9.89
N THR A 111 -23.73 5.25 -11.01
CA THR A 111 -24.39 5.80 -12.21
C THR A 111 -25.39 4.82 -12.79
N GLU A 112 -25.03 3.53 -12.90
CA GLU A 112 -25.94 2.48 -13.37
C GLU A 112 -27.16 2.28 -12.45
N ALA A 113 -26.96 2.35 -11.12
CA ALA A 113 -28.05 2.25 -10.15
C ALA A 113 -28.99 3.47 -10.21
N LYS A 114 -28.43 4.67 -10.41
CA LYS A 114 -29.21 5.89 -10.60
C LYS A 114 -30.03 5.86 -11.90
N GLU A 115 -29.41 5.45 -13.00
CA GLU A 115 -30.10 5.28 -14.29
C GLU A 115 -31.23 4.25 -14.18
N ARG A 116 -31.00 3.12 -13.49
CA ARG A 116 -32.07 2.14 -13.20
C ARG A 116 -33.21 2.75 -12.39
N ALA A 117 -32.91 3.55 -11.36
CA ALA A 117 -33.93 4.21 -10.56
C ALA A 117 -34.74 5.23 -11.39
N ASP A 118 -34.08 5.99 -12.26
CA ASP A 118 -34.73 6.96 -13.15
C ASP A 118 -35.64 6.26 -14.19
N LEU A 119 -35.24 5.09 -14.71
CA LEU A 119 -36.07 4.27 -15.60
C LEU A 119 -37.30 3.69 -14.88
N LEU A 120 -37.13 3.20 -13.65
CA LEU A 120 -38.26 2.71 -12.83
C LEU A 120 -39.23 3.83 -12.46
N ASN A 121 -38.70 5.02 -12.13
CA ASN A 121 -39.52 6.19 -11.83
C ASN A 121 -40.33 6.65 -13.06
N ARG A 122 -39.76 6.56 -14.27
CA ARG A 122 -40.48 6.82 -15.53
C ARG A 122 -41.53 5.76 -15.85
N GLY A 123 -41.26 4.49 -15.57
CA GLY A 123 -42.22 3.39 -15.77
C GLY A 123 -43.41 3.41 -14.81
N SER A 124 -43.28 4.09 -13.67
CA SER A 124 -44.36 4.20 -12.68
C SER A 124 -45.39 5.31 -13.00
N GLY A 125 -45.10 6.18 -13.97
CA GLY A 125 -45.98 7.27 -14.40
C GLY A 125 -46.67 6.99 -15.74
N GLU A 126 -47.86 6.38 -15.67
CA GLU A 126 -49.02 6.69 -16.53
C GLU A 126 -48.91 6.47 -18.07
N GLY A 127 -49.58 5.42 -18.60
CA GLY A 127 -50.26 5.56 -19.91
C GLY A 127 -50.16 4.48 -21.01
N ALA A 128 -49.61 3.27 -20.81
CA ALA A 128 -49.48 2.29 -21.92
C ALA A 128 -49.98 0.86 -21.64
N HIS A 129 -50.59 0.61 -20.48
CA HIS A 129 -50.78 -0.75 -19.95
C HIS A 129 -52.08 -1.47 -20.36
N ILE A 130 -52.84 -1.00 -21.36
CA ILE A 130 -54.15 -1.61 -21.69
C ILE A 130 -54.22 -2.27 -23.07
N LEU A 131 -53.27 -1.98 -23.99
CA LEU A 131 -53.30 -2.56 -25.35
C LEU A 131 -52.31 -3.71 -25.58
N GLN A 132 -51.36 -3.96 -24.65
CA GLN A 132 -50.31 -4.99 -24.80
C GLN A 132 -50.61 -6.36 -24.16
N ILE A 133 -51.64 -6.45 -23.31
CA ILE A 133 -51.90 -7.64 -22.47
C ILE A 133 -52.25 -8.91 -23.29
N PHE A 134 -52.72 -8.77 -24.55
CA PHE A 134 -53.09 -9.92 -25.38
C PHE A 134 -51.94 -10.47 -26.27
N ASP A 135 -50.87 -9.71 -26.49
CA ASP A 135 -49.66 -10.16 -27.23
C ASP A 135 -48.54 -10.63 -26.26
N ASP A 136 -48.66 -10.26 -24.98
CA ASP A 136 -47.75 -10.59 -23.88
C ASP A 136 -47.71 -12.09 -23.52
N GLU A 137 -48.79 -12.85 -23.67
CA GLU A 137 -48.85 -14.23 -23.16
C GLU A 137 -47.99 -15.21 -23.99
N ALA A 138 -47.97 -15.06 -25.32
CA ALA A 138 -47.12 -15.86 -26.20
C ALA A 138 -45.65 -15.42 -26.17
N GLN A 139 -45.39 -14.12 -26.00
CA GLN A 139 -44.04 -13.56 -25.88
C GLN A 139 -43.41 -13.86 -24.51
N ALA A 140 -44.21 -13.88 -23.44
CA ALA A 140 -43.79 -14.25 -22.09
C ALA A 140 -43.28 -15.68 -22.03
N MET A 141 -43.89 -16.64 -22.74
CA MET A 141 -43.46 -18.04 -22.68
C MET A 141 -42.07 -18.25 -23.32
N ASN A 142 -41.77 -17.56 -24.43
CA ASN A 142 -40.44 -17.53 -25.04
C ASN A 142 -39.43 -16.73 -24.19
N SER A 143 -39.86 -15.62 -23.60
CA SER A 143 -39.07 -14.83 -22.65
C SER A 143 -38.69 -15.62 -21.40
N VAL A 144 -39.61 -16.40 -20.82
CA VAL A 144 -39.38 -17.27 -19.67
C VAL A 144 -38.39 -18.38 -20.02
N LYS A 145 -38.48 -18.97 -21.21
CA LYS A 145 -37.54 -20.01 -21.64
C LYS A 145 -36.12 -19.48 -21.84
N ASN A 146 -35.98 -18.30 -22.45
CA ASN A 146 -34.68 -17.62 -22.59
C ASN A 146 -34.16 -17.13 -21.24
N SER A 147 -35.02 -16.58 -20.38
CA SER A 147 -34.66 -16.12 -19.03
C SER A 147 -34.22 -17.27 -18.14
N LYS A 148 -34.86 -18.45 -18.25
CA LYS A 148 -34.45 -19.65 -17.53
C LYS A 148 -33.07 -20.13 -17.96
N ARG A 149 -32.77 -20.08 -19.27
CA ARG A 149 -31.43 -20.40 -19.79
C ARG A 149 -30.38 -19.39 -19.33
N LEU A 150 -30.70 -18.11 -19.37
CA LEU A 150 -29.81 -17.04 -18.92
C LEU A 150 -29.56 -17.10 -17.41
N LEU A 151 -30.59 -17.45 -16.63
CA LEU A 151 -30.51 -17.67 -15.19
C LEU A 151 -29.63 -18.88 -14.87
N GLU A 152 -29.77 -19.98 -15.60
CA GLU A 152 -28.94 -21.17 -15.39
C GLU A 152 -27.46 -20.88 -15.72
N ASP A 153 -27.19 -20.18 -16.82
CA ASP A 153 -25.83 -19.74 -17.17
C ASP A 153 -25.26 -18.77 -16.13
N SER A 154 -26.07 -17.82 -15.66
CA SER A 154 -25.65 -16.86 -14.62
C SER A 154 -25.44 -17.54 -13.26
N PHE A 155 -26.26 -18.53 -12.93
CA PHE A 155 -26.14 -19.32 -11.71
C PHE A 155 -24.88 -20.19 -11.75
N SER A 156 -24.63 -20.89 -12.86
CA SER A 156 -23.42 -21.71 -13.01
C SER A 156 -22.15 -20.84 -12.98
N SER A 157 -22.17 -19.67 -13.63
CA SER A 157 -21.07 -18.70 -13.60
C SER A 157 -20.89 -18.12 -12.20
N GLY A 158 -21.98 -17.82 -11.50
CA GLY A 158 -21.96 -17.35 -10.11
C GLY A 158 -21.36 -18.38 -9.14
N VAL A 159 -21.72 -19.65 -9.28
CA VAL A 159 -21.16 -20.75 -8.48
C VAL A 159 -19.66 -20.92 -8.78
N ALA A 160 -19.25 -20.85 -10.04
CA ALA A 160 -17.84 -20.93 -10.42
C ALA A 160 -17.02 -19.75 -9.86
N ILE A 161 -17.59 -18.54 -9.87
CA ILE A 161 -16.97 -17.34 -9.29
C ILE A 161 -16.86 -17.47 -7.77
N LEU A 162 -17.91 -17.92 -7.08
CA LEU A 162 -17.90 -18.16 -5.63
C LEU A 162 -16.85 -19.21 -5.23
N ALA A 163 -16.72 -20.29 -6.01
CA ALA A 163 -15.69 -21.30 -5.80
C ALA A 163 -14.27 -20.71 -5.94
N LYS A 164 -14.05 -19.84 -6.94
CA LYS A 164 -12.77 -19.13 -7.09
C LYS A 164 -12.50 -18.14 -5.96
N TYR A 165 -13.52 -17.47 -5.42
CA TYR A 165 -13.37 -16.59 -4.25
C TYR A 165 -13.04 -17.36 -2.97
N ALA A 166 -13.65 -18.52 -2.77
CA ALA A 166 -13.32 -19.40 -1.65
C ALA A 166 -11.86 -19.88 -1.72
N GLU A 167 -11.38 -20.25 -2.91
CA GLU A 167 -9.98 -20.65 -3.14
C GLU A 167 -9.01 -19.46 -2.94
N GLN A 168 -9.36 -18.28 -3.44
CA GLN A 168 -8.56 -17.06 -3.25
C GLN A 168 -8.46 -16.64 -1.78
N ARG A 169 -9.54 -16.81 -1.00
CA ARG A 169 -9.56 -16.52 0.44
C ARG A 169 -8.55 -17.35 1.21
N ASP A 170 -8.41 -18.63 0.89
CA ASP A 170 -7.45 -19.52 1.56
C ASP A 170 -6.00 -19.20 1.18
N ARG A 171 -5.75 -18.81 -0.07
CA ARG A 171 -4.44 -18.32 -0.50
C ARG A 171 -4.07 -17.01 0.21
N LEU A 172 -5.02 -16.08 0.34
CA LEU A 172 -4.83 -14.81 1.05
C LEU A 172 -4.59 -15.02 2.55
N LYS A 173 -5.30 -15.93 3.22
CA LYS A 173 -5.05 -16.27 4.63
C LYS A 173 -3.65 -16.87 4.85
N ARG A 174 -3.18 -17.73 3.94
CA ARG A 174 -1.81 -18.28 4.00
C ARG A 174 -0.77 -17.19 3.75
N ALA A 175 -1.03 -16.26 2.82
CA ALA A 175 -0.17 -15.12 2.56
C ALA A 175 -0.13 -14.15 3.75
N GLN A 176 -1.26 -13.89 4.42
CA GLN A 176 -1.35 -13.06 5.62
C GLN A 176 -0.58 -13.67 6.79
N ARG A 177 -0.68 -14.99 7.03
CA ARG A 177 0.15 -15.66 8.03
C ARG A 177 1.64 -15.53 7.74
N LYS A 178 2.04 -15.75 6.48
CA LYS A 178 3.44 -15.53 6.06
C LYS A 178 3.88 -14.08 6.18
N ALA A 179 3.00 -13.13 5.90
CA ALA A 179 3.28 -11.70 6.05
C ALA A 179 3.39 -11.29 7.53
N LEU A 180 2.59 -11.87 8.42
CA LEU A 180 2.70 -11.69 9.87
C LEU A 180 4.00 -12.30 10.42
N ASP A 181 4.40 -13.48 9.95
CA ASP A 181 5.68 -14.09 10.30
C ASP A 181 6.86 -13.26 9.79
N VAL A 182 6.76 -12.76 8.55
CA VAL A 182 7.72 -11.81 7.99
C VAL A 182 7.73 -10.54 8.82
N LEU A 183 6.59 -9.95 9.18
CA LEU A 183 6.50 -8.75 10.02
C LEU A 183 7.12 -8.94 11.41
N ASN A 184 6.93 -10.12 12.03
CA ASN A 184 7.60 -10.49 13.27
C ASN A 184 9.13 -10.60 13.08
N THR A 185 9.57 -11.02 11.88
CA THR A 185 10.98 -11.12 11.51
C THR A 185 11.57 -9.76 11.04
N VAL A 186 10.78 -8.86 10.45
CA VAL A 186 11.19 -7.51 10.05
C VAL A 186 11.10 -6.53 11.22
N GLY A 187 10.38 -6.88 12.29
CA GLY A 187 10.51 -6.25 13.62
C GLY A 187 11.95 -6.35 14.18
N LEU A 188 12.75 -7.31 13.71
CA LEU A 188 14.19 -7.40 13.99
C LEU A 188 15.05 -6.49 13.08
N SER A 189 14.46 -5.67 12.20
CA SER A 189 15.19 -4.76 11.30
C SER A 189 16.04 -3.72 12.04
N ASN A 190 15.83 -3.49 13.34
CA ASN A 190 16.79 -2.75 14.16
C ASN A 190 18.20 -3.40 14.19
N SER A 191 18.30 -4.73 14.02
CA SER A 191 19.56 -5.46 13.93
C SER A 191 20.20 -5.34 12.55
N VAL A 192 19.41 -5.30 11.47
CA VAL A 192 19.89 -5.10 10.10
C VAL A 192 20.29 -3.63 9.87
N LEU A 193 19.52 -2.68 10.41
CA LEU A 193 19.84 -1.26 10.43
C LEU A 193 21.15 -1.00 11.21
N ARG A 194 21.36 -1.70 12.33
CA ARG A 194 22.66 -1.70 13.07
C ARG A 194 23.78 -2.42 12.34
N LEU A 195 23.49 -3.43 11.51
CA LEU A 195 24.51 -4.15 10.74
C LEU A 195 25.13 -3.27 9.64
N ILE A 196 24.34 -2.36 9.06
CA ILE A 196 24.81 -1.41 8.04
C ILE A 196 25.60 -0.26 8.69
N GLU A 197 25.25 0.15 9.91
CA GLU A 197 26.00 1.18 10.66
C GLU A 197 27.35 0.67 11.23
N ARG A 198 27.47 -0.65 11.48
CA ARG A 198 28.67 -1.25 12.10
C ARG A 198 29.93 -1.15 11.22
N ARG A 199 29.81 -1.16 9.89
CA ARG A 199 31.00 -1.14 9.01
C ARG A 199 31.81 0.16 9.11
N ASN A 200 31.15 1.31 9.32
CA ASN A 200 31.85 2.60 9.46
C ASN A 200 32.46 2.79 10.85
N ARG A 201 31.84 2.23 11.90
CA ARG A 201 32.38 2.25 13.27
C ARG A 201 33.61 1.36 13.44
N VAL A 202 33.63 0.18 12.80
CA VAL A 202 34.78 -0.74 12.86
C VAL A 202 36.01 -0.12 12.19
N ASP A 203 35.83 0.51 11.03
CA ASP A 203 36.94 1.20 10.33
C ASP A 203 37.48 2.39 11.14
N THR A 204 36.59 3.12 11.82
CA THR A 204 36.97 4.23 12.71
C THR A 204 37.73 3.72 13.95
N TRP A 205 37.27 2.64 14.57
CA TRP A 205 37.90 2.07 15.77
C TRP A 205 39.32 1.55 15.51
N ILE A 206 39.54 0.87 14.37
CA ILE A 206 40.86 0.36 13.98
C ILE A 206 41.88 1.51 13.81
N LYS A 207 41.47 2.63 13.23
CA LYS A 207 42.34 3.82 13.06
C LYS A 207 42.78 4.41 14.39
N TYR A 208 41.84 4.59 15.33
CA TYR A 208 42.16 5.15 16.66
C TYR A 208 42.96 4.17 17.53
N ALA A 209 42.69 2.86 17.43
CA ALA A 209 43.47 1.84 18.12
C ALA A 209 44.94 1.84 17.66
N GLY A 210 45.18 1.96 16.35
CA GLY A 210 46.53 2.09 15.79
C GLY A 210 47.26 3.35 16.27
N MET A 211 46.57 4.49 16.34
CA MET A 211 47.14 5.76 16.83
C MET A 211 47.53 5.68 18.32
N ILE A 212 46.73 5.03 19.15
CA ILE A 212 47.02 4.87 20.58
C ILE A 212 48.18 3.89 20.78
N ALA A 213 48.19 2.78 20.04
CA ALA A 213 49.25 1.78 20.15
C ALA A 213 50.64 2.36 19.86
N THR A 214 50.77 3.21 18.83
CA THR A 214 52.05 3.85 18.50
C THR A 214 52.52 4.83 19.59
N ILE A 215 51.59 5.59 20.19
CA ILE A 215 51.89 6.48 21.31
C ILE A 215 52.36 5.69 22.54
N VAL A 216 51.69 4.57 22.86
CA VAL A 216 52.07 3.71 24.00
C VAL A 216 53.44 3.08 23.79
N ILE A 217 53.75 2.61 22.59
CA ILE A 217 55.06 2.03 22.27
C ILE A 217 56.16 3.08 22.42
N LEU A 218 55.97 4.30 21.91
CA LEU A 218 56.92 5.40 22.08
C LEU A 218 57.12 5.78 23.55
N TYR A 219 56.03 5.83 24.33
CA TYR A 219 56.10 6.12 25.76
C TYR A 219 56.91 5.06 26.53
N LEU A 220 56.67 3.78 26.25
CA LEU A 220 57.42 2.68 26.87
C LEU A 220 58.91 2.73 26.50
N PHE A 221 59.22 3.06 25.25
CA PHE A 221 60.60 3.18 24.79
C PHE A 221 61.34 4.31 25.52
N ILE A 222 60.70 5.48 25.66
CA ILE A 222 61.25 6.62 26.40
C ILE A 222 61.44 6.26 27.87
N LYS A 223 60.44 5.63 28.51
CA LYS A 223 60.53 5.21 29.91
C LYS A 223 61.64 4.17 30.14
N TRP A 224 61.90 3.30 29.17
CA TRP A 224 62.94 2.27 29.30
C TRP A 224 64.35 2.79 29.00
N THR A 225 64.45 3.86 28.18
CA THR A 225 65.74 4.50 27.85
C THR A 225 66.14 5.58 28.87
N ARG A 226 65.24 5.99 29.75
CA ARG A 226 65.48 6.93 30.86
C ARG A 226 65.72 6.19 32.16
#